data_AF-A0A8T3TRX1-F1
#
_entry.id   AF-A0A8T3TRX1-F1
#
_cell.length_a   1.000
_cell.length_b   1.000
_cell.length_c   1.000
_cell.angle_alpha   90.00
_cell.angle_beta   90.00
_cell.angle_gamma   90.00
#
_symmetry.space_group_name_H-M   'P 1'
#
loop_
_entity.id
_entity.type
_entity.pdbx_description
1 polymer ?
#
loop_
_entity_poly.entity_id
_entity_poly.type
_entity_poly.pdbx_seq_one_letter_code
_entity_poly.pdbx_strand_id
1 'polypeptide(L)'
;MSDATAPSASSGEQPPPDVVAFIRYCHRRRGASWPELYDEMCGVAARREFNGWDHAELAARGLTFSLFEMPRLAGWTRAVLAGMAEQRETDGHRGSATPRLTPQAAVG
;
A
#
# COMPACT_ATOMS: atom_id res chain seq x y z
N MET A 1 -18.57 36.95 0.90
CA MET A 1 -17.14 36.71 1.17
C MET A 1 -16.97 35.21 1.30
N SER A 2 -16.54 34.57 0.21
CA SER A 2 -16.28 33.13 0.19
C SER A 2 -14.77 32.97 0.12
N ASP A 3 -14.16 32.44 1.18
CA ASP A 3 -12.99 31.60 1.01
C ASP A 3 -13.09 30.47 2.04
N ALA A 4 -13.50 29.31 1.53
CA ALA A 4 -13.41 28.05 2.23
C ALA A 4 -11.96 27.59 2.12
N THR A 5 -11.10 28.01 3.05
CA THR A 5 -9.80 27.40 3.23
C THR A 5 -10.03 25.98 3.77
N ALA A 6 -10.18 25.02 2.87
CA ALA A 6 -10.04 23.61 3.19
C ALA A 6 -8.63 23.39 3.74
N PRO A 7 -8.44 22.69 4.87
CA PRO A 7 -7.10 22.30 5.28
C PRO A 7 -6.52 21.43 4.18
N SER A 8 -5.48 21.93 3.53
CA SER A 8 -4.70 21.18 2.56
C SER A 8 -4.30 19.87 3.22
N ALA A 9 -4.89 18.75 2.77
CA ALA A 9 -4.43 17.44 3.14
C ALA A 9 -2.94 17.40 2.84
N SER A 10 -2.10 17.14 3.85
CA SER A 10 -0.67 16.95 3.67
C SER A 10 -0.43 15.72 2.78
N SER A 11 -0.51 15.93 1.47
CA SER A 11 -0.22 14.95 0.42
C SER A 11 1.27 14.62 0.32
N GLY A 12 2.10 15.09 1.27
CA GLY A 12 3.55 14.94 1.26
C GLY A 12 4.15 14.02 2.32
N GLU A 13 3.38 13.63 3.35
CA GLU A 13 3.92 12.75 4.40
C GLU A 13 3.79 11.30 3.95
N GLN A 14 4.91 10.65 3.67
CA GLN A 14 4.91 9.21 3.40
C GLN A 14 4.68 8.41 4.68
N PRO A 15 3.87 7.33 4.64
CA PRO A 15 3.73 6.45 5.80
C PRO A 15 5.08 5.83 6.17
N PRO A 16 5.34 5.59 7.47
CA PRO A 16 6.50 4.83 7.92
C PRO A 16 6.58 3.47 7.22
N PRO A 17 7.78 2.90 7.00
CA PRO A 17 7.95 1.64 6.26
C PRO A 17 7.13 0.47 6.83
N ASP A 18 7.03 0.37 8.16
CA ASP A 18 6.20 -0.63 8.84
C ASP A 18 4.71 -0.48 8.51
N VAL A 19 4.23 0.76 8.43
CA VAL A 19 2.85 1.09 8.06
C VAL A 19 2.60 0.77 6.59
N VAL A 20 3.56 1.08 5.71
CA VAL A 20 3.50 0.65 4.30
C VAL A 20 3.37 -0.87 4.20
N ALA A 21 4.22 -1.61 4.92
CA ALA A 21 4.22 -3.07 4.91
C ALA A 21 2.87 -3.64 5.39
N PHE A 22 2.31 -3.05 6.45
CA PHE A 22 1.00 -3.42 6.98
C PHE A 22 -0.15 -3.16 5.98
N ILE A 23 -0.20 -1.98 5.35
CA ILE A 23 -1.22 -1.64 4.32
C ILE A 23 -1.13 -2.61 3.15
N ARG A 24 0.09 -2.90 2.66
CA ARG A 24 0.31 -3.87 1.58
C ARG A 24 -0.14 -5.27 1.95
N TYR A 25 0.10 -5.69 3.20
CA TYR A 25 -0.36 -6.98 3.71
C TYR A 25 -1.90 -7.08 3.67
N CYS A 26 -2.59 -6.08 4.22
CA CYS A 26 -4.05 -6.04 4.25
C CYS A 26 -4.63 -6.06 2.84
N HIS A 27 -4.07 -5.27 1.92
CA HIS A 27 -4.52 -5.23 0.53
C HIS A 27 -4.32 -6.57 -0.17
N ARG A 28 -3.18 -7.25 -0.01
CA ARG A 28 -2.96 -8.57 -0.61
C ARG A 28 -3.92 -9.64 -0.11
N ARG A 29 -4.42 -9.52 1.12
CA ARG A 29 -5.32 -10.51 1.73
C ARG A 29 -6.75 -10.47 1.16
N ARG A 30 -7.22 -9.29 0.75
CA ARG A 30 -8.61 -9.08 0.28
C ARG A 30 -8.74 -8.48 -1.12
N GLY A 31 -7.67 -7.92 -1.68
CA GLY A 31 -7.72 -7.06 -2.87
C GLY A 31 -8.46 -5.74 -2.64
N ALA A 32 -8.77 -5.39 -1.40
CA ALA A 32 -9.61 -4.24 -1.05
C ALA A 32 -8.86 -2.91 -1.25
N SER A 33 -9.56 -1.91 -1.79
CA SER A 33 -9.12 -0.51 -1.79
C SER A 33 -9.75 0.24 -0.62
N TRP A 34 -9.42 1.52 -0.48
CA TRP A 34 -10.21 2.40 0.39
C TRP A 34 -11.67 2.52 -0.14
N PRO A 35 -12.70 2.53 0.72
CA PRO A 35 -12.68 2.48 2.19
C PRO A 35 -12.63 1.08 2.80
N GLU A 36 -12.93 0.00 2.06
CA GLU A 36 -13.03 -1.37 2.61
C GLU A 36 -11.72 -1.86 3.24
N LEU A 37 -10.58 -1.36 2.76
CA LEU A 37 -9.28 -1.65 3.35
C LEU A 37 -9.16 -1.15 4.79
N TYR A 38 -9.91 -0.11 5.16
CA TYR A 38 -9.97 0.40 6.54
C TYR A 38 -10.49 -0.67 7.50
N ASP A 39 -11.63 -1.29 7.17
CA ASP A 39 -12.24 -2.33 8.00
C ASP A 39 -11.35 -3.57 8.07
N GLU A 40 -10.72 -3.90 6.94
CA GLU A 40 -9.76 -5.00 6.86
C GLU A 40 -8.53 -4.75 7.76
N MET A 41 -7.97 -3.53 7.76
CA MET A 41 -6.88 -3.15 8.66
C MET A 41 -7.30 -3.24 10.14
N CYS A 42 -8.52 -2.79 10.48
CA CYS A 42 -9.06 -2.94 11.83
C CYS A 42 -9.18 -4.42 12.23
N GLY A 43 -9.67 -5.27 11.32
CA GLY A 43 -9.81 -6.71 11.56
C GLY A 43 -8.46 -7.42 11.76
N VAL A 44 -7.45 -7.09 10.95
CA VAL A 44 -6.08 -7.63 11.09
C VAL A 44 -5.47 -7.21 12.43
N ALA A 45 -5.62 -5.94 12.82
CA ALA A 45 -5.12 -5.42 14.10
C ALA A 45 -5.83 -6.08 15.29
N ALA A 46 -7.16 -6.23 15.24
CA ALA A 46 -7.93 -6.87 16.30
C ALA A 46 -7.52 -8.34 16.52
N ARG A 47 -7.11 -9.03 15.46
CA ARG A 47 -6.68 -10.43 15.48
C ARG A 47 -5.16 -10.61 15.57
N ARG A 48 -4.39 -9.52 15.60
CA ARG A 48 -2.92 -9.51 15.65
C ARG A 48 -2.27 -10.33 14.53
N GLU A 49 -2.88 -10.33 13.34
CA GLU A 49 -2.47 -11.21 12.22
C GLU A 49 -1.16 -10.77 11.53
N PHE A 50 -0.78 -9.50 11.66
CA PHE A 50 0.46 -8.97 11.12
C PHE A 50 1.48 -8.75 12.24
N ASN A 51 2.55 -9.53 12.26
CA ASN A 51 3.64 -9.46 13.24
C ASN A 51 3.22 -9.54 14.73
N GLY A 52 1.98 -9.98 15.01
CA GLY A 52 1.43 -9.96 16.37
C GLY A 52 0.98 -8.57 16.84
N TRP A 53 0.94 -7.55 15.96
CA TRP A 53 0.63 -6.17 16.32
C TRP A 53 -0.88 -5.93 16.41
N ASP A 54 -1.32 -5.33 17.51
CA ASP A 54 -2.64 -4.75 17.66
C ASP A 54 -2.64 -3.23 17.43
N HIS A 55 -3.75 -2.59 17.79
CA HIS A 55 -3.96 -1.15 17.62
C HIS A 55 -2.89 -0.30 18.34
N ALA A 56 -2.43 -0.73 19.51
CA ALA A 56 -1.41 -0.03 20.28
C ALA A 56 -0.03 -0.15 19.64
N GLU A 57 0.36 -1.34 19.16
CA GLU A 57 1.63 -1.50 18.45
C GLU A 57 1.64 -0.77 17.11
N LEU A 58 0.51 -0.70 16.40
CA LEU A 58 0.37 0.08 15.17
C LEU A 58 0.42 1.59 15.46
N ALA A 59 -0.20 2.04 16.55
CA ALA A 59 -0.14 3.43 16.98
C ALA A 59 1.31 3.86 17.31
N ALA A 60 2.08 3.00 17.98
CA ALA A 60 3.50 3.23 18.24
C ALA A 60 4.35 3.36 16.96
N ARG A 61 3.83 2.90 15.82
CA ARG A 61 4.44 3.00 14.48
C ARG A 61 3.85 4.13 13.64
N GLY A 62 2.97 4.94 14.21
CA GLY A 62 2.38 6.09 13.55
C GLY A 62 1.06 5.81 12.80
N LEU A 63 0.46 4.63 12.99
CA LEU A 63 -0.86 4.29 12.43
C LEU A 63 -1.91 4.20 13.54
N THR A 64 -2.85 5.15 13.54
CA THR A 64 -3.99 5.15 14.47
C THR A 64 -5.31 5.09 13.72
N PHE A 65 -6.25 4.28 14.24
CA PHE A 65 -7.60 4.13 13.71
C PHE A 65 -8.56 5.12 14.36
N SER A 66 -8.35 6.41 14.13
CA SER A 66 -9.24 7.47 14.63
C SER A 66 -9.94 8.18 13.46
N LEU A 67 -11.15 8.68 13.70
CA LEU A 67 -11.89 9.45 12.71
C LEU A 67 -11.15 10.70 12.24
N PHE A 68 -10.35 11.32 13.13
CA PHE A 68 -9.53 12.47 12.80
C PHE A 68 -8.39 12.13 11.83
N GLU A 69 -7.84 10.92 11.95
CA GLU A 69 -6.72 10.45 11.13
C GLU A 69 -7.19 9.76 9.83
N MET A 70 -8.49 9.49 9.68
CA MET A 70 -9.05 8.84 8.49
C MET A 70 -8.66 9.51 7.16
N PRO A 71 -8.69 10.84 7.00
CA PRO A 71 -8.27 11.48 5.75
C PRO A 71 -6.80 11.20 5.41
N ARG A 72 -5.91 11.25 6.41
CA ARG A 72 -4.49 10.95 6.27
C ARG A 72 -4.26 9.49 5.91
N LEU A 73 -4.92 8.57 6.61
CA LEU A 73 -4.85 7.14 6.33
C LEU A 73 -5.38 6.78 4.94
N ALA A 74 -6.45 7.45 4.49
CA ALA A 74 -6.97 7.29 3.15
C ALA A 74 -5.96 7.76 2.09
N GLY A 75 -5.26 8.87 2.34
CA GLY A 75 -4.16 9.35 1.48
C GLY A 75 -3.01 8.34 1.40
N TRP A 76 -2.53 7.88 2.56
CA TRP A 76 -1.49 6.86 2.65
C TRP A 76 -1.85 5.57 1.92
N THR A 77 -3.07 5.09 2.10
CA THR A 77 -3.57 3.89 1.42
C THR A 77 -3.48 4.05 -0.10
N ARG A 78 -4.02 5.15 -0.64
CA ARG A 78 -3.99 5.41 -2.09
C ARG A 78 -2.56 5.48 -2.62
N ALA A 79 -1.67 6.20 -1.92
CA ALA A 79 -0.27 6.32 -2.32
C ALA A 79 0.46 4.97 -2.32
N VAL A 80 0.24 4.14 -1.29
CA VAL A 80 0.84 2.80 -1.22
C VAL A 80 0.34 1.89 -2.35
N LEU A 81 -0.96 1.92 -2.64
CA LEU A 81 -1.54 1.08 -3.70
C LEU A 81 -1.12 1.53 -5.10
N ALA A 82 -1.03 2.83 -5.35
CA ALA A 82 -0.49 3.36 -6.60
C ALA A 82 0.94 2.87 -6.84
N GLY A 83 1.82 3.00 -5.83
CA GLY A 83 3.20 2.51 -5.94
C GLY A 83 3.30 0.99 -6.11
N MET A 84 2.33 0.19 -5.65
CA MET A 84 2.29 -1.25 -5.93
C MET A 84 1.93 -1.56 -7.39
N ALA A 85 1.02 -0.80 -7.99
CA ALA A 85 0.63 -0.97 -9.38
C ALA A 85 1.79 -0.66 -10.32
N GLU A 86 2.49 0.46 -10.08
CA GLU A 86 3.68 0.87 -10.84
C GLU A 86 4.81 -0.17 -10.75
N GLN A 87 5.03 -0.75 -9.57
CA GLN A 87 6.01 -1.82 -9.37
C GLN A 87 5.66 -3.07 -10.18
N ARG A 88 4.39 -3.48 -10.18
CA ARG A 88 3.94 -4.64 -10.98
C ARG A 88 4.10 -4.39 -12.48
N GLU A 89 3.81 -3.17 -12.94
CA GLU A 89 3.99 -2.79 -14.34
C GLU A 89 5.48 -2.85 -14.74
N THR A 90 6.35 -2.29 -13.90
CA THR A 90 7.81 -2.30 -14.11
C THR A 90 8.37 -3.73 -14.11
N ASP A 91 7.98 -4.55 -13.13
CA ASP A 91 8.40 -5.96 -13.04
C ASP A 91 7.87 -6.78 -14.22
N GLY A 92 6.63 -6.54 -14.66
CA GLY A 92 6.04 -7.17 -15.84
C GLY A 92 6.76 -6.81 -17.13
N HIS A 93 7.17 -5.55 -17.28
CA HIS A 93 7.98 -5.11 -18.43
C HIS A 93 9.36 -5.77 -18.44
N ARG A 94 10.02 -5.90 -17.28
CA ARG A 94 11.34 -6.54 -17.15
C ARG A 94 11.27 -8.06 -17.37
N GLY A 95 10.22 -8.72 -16.89
CA GLY A 95 10.02 -10.16 -17.04
C GLY A 95 9.70 -10.62 -18.47
N SER A 96 9.29 -9.70 -19.35
CA SER A 96 8.90 -10.00 -20.73
C SER A 96 10.08 -10.09 -21.71
N ALA A 97 11.28 -9.69 -21.30
CA ALA A 97 12.48 -9.71 -22.14
C ALA A 97 13.32 -10.98 -21.92
N THR A 98 12.78 -12.15 -22.27
CA THR A 98 13.62 -13.34 -22.52
C THR A 98 13.81 -13.48 -24.04
N PRO A 99 15.00 -13.17 -24.60
CA PRO A 99 15.29 -13.55 -25.96
C PRO A 99 15.37 -15.07 -26.01
N ARG A 100 14.50 -15.71 -26.81
CA ARG A 100 14.69 -17.12 -27.18
C ARG A 100 15.98 -17.20 -28.02
N LEU A 101 17.07 -17.64 -27.41
CA LEU A 101 18.25 -18.10 -28.15
C LEU A 101 17.85 -19.37 -28.92
N THR A 102 17.51 -19.20 -30.20
CA THR A 102 17.47 -20.30 -31.16
C THR A 102 18.90 -20.77 -31.44
N PRO A 103 19.22 -22.07 -31.32
CA PRO A 103 20.51 -22.59 -31.77
C PRO A 103 20.52 -22.60 -33.31
N GLN A 104 21.33 -21.73 -33.92
CA GLN A 104 21.60 -21.83 -35.35
C GLN A 104 22.61 -22.95 -35.59
N ALA A 105 22.12 -24.00 -36.24
CA ALA A 105 22.85 -25.20 -36.60
C ALA A 105 24.12 -24.88 -37.40
N ALA A 106 25.21 -25.53 -37.01
CA ALA A 106 26.42 -25.65 -37.81
C ALA A 106 26.13 -26.51 -39.05
N VAL A 107 26.47 -25.96 -40.21
CA VAL A 107 26.71 -26.63 -41.49
C VAL A 107 27.92 -25.87 -42.04
N GLY A 108 29.02 -26.45 -42.46
CA GLY A 108 29.42 -27.82 -42.80
C GLY A 108 30.60 -27.63 -43.75
#